data_AF-A0A363RJU5-F1
#
_entry.id   AF-A0A363RJU5-F1
#
_cell.length_a   1.000
_cell.length_b   1.000
_cell.length_c   1.000
_cell.angle_alpha   90.00
_cell.angle_beta   90.00
_cell.angle_gamma   90.00
#
_symmetry.space_group_name_H-M   'P 1'
#
loop_
_entity.id
_entity.type
_entity.pdbx_description
1 polymer ?
#
loop_
_entity_poly.entity_id
_entity_poly.type
_entity_poly.pdbx_seq_one_letter_code
_entity_poly.pdbx_strand_id
1 'polypeptide(L)'
;MRMTAVPVLLACLLASTAACAKNASDYSTQELVEALAQRLSKVLLAGPTRDSPDNTAAIIVLEGKALALAPRLQSTATMRVLSREQLVAEQRANFLIISQLGQQGADMLVDYETPNNASYGTLRIQHKDGKLVFKGEDTYRSSSGARATYARLYGGLPCRNGSEMAYRFNYADRYARSGECPVERFPKSDSAFEW
;
A
#
# COMPACT_ATOMS: atom_id res chain seq x y z
N MET A 1 19.09 -52.69 -62.35
CA MET A 1 19.53 -51.47 -61.63
C MET A 1 18.72 -51.36 -60.36
N ARG A 2 19.36 -51.55 -59.19
CA ARG A 2 18.71 -51.53 -57.87
C ARG A 2 18.98 -50.19 -57.18
N MET A 3 17.90 -49.61 -56.66
CA MET A 3 17.71 -48.62 -55.60
C MET A 3 18.91 -47.84 -55.05
N THR A 4 18.73 -46.54 -54.83
CA THR A 4 18.65 -45.99 -53.45
C THR A 4 18.00 -44.61 -53.48
N ALA A 5 16.80 -44.52 -52.89
CA ALA A 5 16.17 -43.24 -52.52
C ALA A 5 16.68 -42.87 -51.13
N VAL A 6 17.18 -41.65 -50.98
CA VAL A 6 17.63 -41.08 -49.70
C VAL A 6 16.44 -40.41 -49.03
N PRO A 7 16.03 -40.80 -47.80
CA PRO A 7 15.06 -40.04 -47.05
C PRO A 7 15.78 -38.91 -46.32
N VAL A 8 15.43 -37.67 -46.64
CA VAL A 8 15.82 -36.50 -45.85
C VAL A 8 14.94 -36.47 -44.60
N LEU A 9 15.53 -36.85 -43.46
CA LEU A 9 14.92 -36.72 -42.13
C LEU A 9 14.90 -35.23 -41.75
N LEU A 10 13.74 -34.59 -41.88
CA LEU A 10 13.48 -33.26 -41.36
C LEU A 10 13.26 -33.38 -39.83
N ALA A 11 14.33 -33.21 -39.06
CA ALA A 11 14.22 -33.07 -37.62
C ALA A 11 13.68 -31.67 -37.29
N CYS A 12 12.36 -31.58 -37.07
CA CYS A 12 11.75 -30.41 -36.46
C CYS A 12 12.27 -30.26 -35.03
N LEU A 13 13.28 -29.41 -34.85
CA LEU A 13 13.65 -28.84 -33.56
C LEU A 13 12.47 -28.02 -33.04
N LEU A 14 11.56 -28.67 -32.32
CA LEU A 14 10.68 -28.00 -31.37
C LEU A 14 11.57 -27.41 -30.29
N ALA A 15 12.00 -26.17 -30.48
CA ALA A 15 12.50 -25.34 -29.41
C ALA A 15 11.35 -25.17 -28.42
N SER A 16 11.28 -26.05 -27.43
CA SER A 16 10.49 -25.84 -26.24
C SER A 16 11.06 -24.58 -25.58
N THR A 17 10.48 -23.43 -25.92
CA THR A 17 10.56 -22.27 -25.05
C THR A 17 9.81 -22.67 -23.79
N ALA A 18 10.53 -23.29 -22.86
CA ALA A 18 10.10 -23.33 -21.47
C ALA A 18 10.01 -21.86 -21.06
N ALA A 19 8.84 -21.27 -21.26
CA ALA A 19 8.51 -19.98 -20.68
C ALA A 19 8.70 -20.19 -19.19
N CYS A 20 9.82 -19.69 -18.64
CA CYS A 20 10.07 -19.74 -17.22
C CYS A 20 8.81 -19.25 -16.52
N ALA A 21 8.22 -20.11 -15.70
CA ALA A 21 7.00 -19.77 -14.98
C ALA A 21 7.30 -18.54 -14.12
N LYS A 22 6.72 -17.40 -14.49
CA LYS A 22 6.92 -16.13 -13.77
C LYS A 22 6.36 -16.27 -12.36
N ASN A 23 7.13 -15.89 -11.35
CA ASN A 23 6.71 -15.85 -9.95
C ASN A 23 6.49 -14.41 -9.48
N ALA A 24 5.89 -14.24 -8.31
CA ALA A 24 5.73 -12.91 -7.72
C ALA A 24 7.09 -12.26 -7.37
N SER A 25 8.11 -13.07 -7.06
CA SER A 25 9.48 -12.61 -6.80
C SER A 25 10.18 -12.01 -8.02
N ASP A 26 9.67 -12.27 -9.22
CA ASP A 26 10.28 -11.78 -10.47
C ASP A 26 9.87 -10.34 -10.80
N TYR A 27 8.91 -9.78 -10.05
CA TYR A 27 8.48 -8.40 -10.18
C TYR A 27 9.41 -7.49 -9.38
N SER A 28 9.66 -6.29 -9.91
CA SER A 28 10.38 -5.26 -9.17
C SER A 28 9.60 -4.83 -7.92
N THR A 29 10.33 -4.28 -6.94
CA THR A 29 9.71 -3.68 -5.74
C THR A 29 8.68 -2.61 -6.13
N GLN A 30 8.98 -1.80 -7.17
CA GLN A 30 8.06 -0.79 -7.69
C GLN A 30 6.74 -1.44 -8.17
N GLU A 31 6.81 -2.44 -9.06
CA GLU A 31 5.62 -3.11 -9.60
C GLU A 31 4.75 -3.75 -8.50
N LEU A 32 5.38 -4.36 -7.49
CA LEU A 32 4.66 -4.98 -6.37
C LEU A 32 3.91 -3.93 -5.53
N VAL A 33 4.55 -2.79 -5.23
CA VAL A 33 3.95 -1.72 -4.42
C VAL A 33 2.88 -0.97 -5.21
N GLU A 34 3.08 -0.72 -6.50
CA GLU A 34 2.07 -0.12 -7.37
C GLU A 34 0.83 -1.01 -7.49
N ALA A 35 1.02 -2.33 -7.67
CA ALA A 35 -0.09 -3.27 -7.70
C ALA A 35 -0.85 -3.32 -6.36
N LEU A 36 -0.14 -3.21 -5.23
CA LEU A 36 -0.76 -3.12 -3.92
C LEU A 36 -1.55 -1.82 -3.73
N ALA A 37 -0.97 -0.69 -4.13
CA ALA A 37 -1.62 0.62 -4.10
C ALA A 37 -2.90 0.60 -4.97
N GLN A 38 -2.83 -0.03 -6.15
CA GLN A 38 -3.98 -0.20 -7.03
C GLN A 38 -5.06 -1.08 -6.41
N ARG A 39 -4.70 -2.21 -5.76
CA ARG A 39 -5.65 -3.06 -5.02
C ARG A 39 -6.40 -2.25 -3.95
N LEU A 40 -5.70 -1.36 -3.24
CA LEU A 40 -6.23 -0.58 -2.14
C LEU A 40 -6.76 0.81 -2.56
N SER A 41 -6.76 1.10 -3.86
CA SER A 41 -7.08 2.44 -4.41
C SER A 41 -8.43 2.97 -3.95
N LYS A 42 -9.46 2.12 -3.89
CA LYS A 42 -10.80 2.53 -3.39
C LYS A 42 -10.73 3.15 -1.99
N VAL A 43 -9.86 2.63 -1.12
CA VAL A 43 -9.68 3.16 0.23
C VAL A 43 -8.78 4.38 0.20
N LEU A 44 -7.63 4.29 -0.47
CA LEU A 44 -6.58 5.32 -0.44
C LEU A 44 -6.98 6.61 -1.16
N LEU A 45 -7.89 6.54 -2.12
CA LEU A 45 -8.32 7.69 -2.92
C LEU A 45 -9.59 8.37 -2.42
N ALA A 46 -10.41 7.70 -1.58
CA ALA A 46 -11.71 8.20 -1.12
C ALA A 46 -11.65 9.32 -0.07
N GLY A 47 -10.44 9.69 0.40
CA GLY A 47 -10.25 10.59 1.53
C GLY A 47 -10.79 10.03 2.87
N PRO A 48 -10.60 10.75 3.99
CA PRO A 48 -11.14 10.39 5.30
C PRO A 48 -12.66 10.57 5.42
N THR A 49 -13.25 11.51 4.66
CA THR A 49 -14.70 11.75 4.63
C THR A 49 -15.14 12.14 3.23
N ARG A 50 -16.45 12.14 2.94
CA ARG A 50 -16.96 12.57 1.63
C ARG A 50 -16.61 14.03 1.28
N ASP A 51 -16.45 14.89 2.29
CA ASP A 51 -16.24 16.32 2.11
C ASP A 51 -14.75 16.71 2.21
N SER A 52 -13.87 15.74 2.42
CA SER A 52 -12.42 15.98 2.31
C SER A 52 -12.01 16.06 0.84
N PRO A 53 -10.97 16.84 0.51
CA PRO A 53 -10.42 16.86 -0.84
C PRO A 53 -10.03 15.45 -1.31
N ASP A 54 -10.35 15.14 -2.55
CA ASP A 54 -9.96 13.86 -3.15
C ASP A 54 -8.44 13.74 -3.26
N ASN A 55 -7.95 12.52 -3.03
CA ASN A 55 -6.55 12.21 -3.29
C ASN A 55 -6.37 11.85 -4.77
N THR A 56 -5.45 12.53 -5.43
CA THR A 56 -5.07 12.21 -6.82
C THR A 56 -4.08 11.05 -6.92
N ALA A 57 -3.45 10.68 -5.80
CA ALA A 57 -2.48 9.61 -5.71
C ALA A 57 -2.54 8.90 -4.34
N ALA A 58 -2.29 7.59 -4.34
CA ALA A 58 -2.14 6.81 -3.13
C ALA A 58 -0.85 7.20 -2.39
N ILE A 59 -0.96 7.51 -1.09
CA ILE A 59 0.20 7.84 -0.26
C ILE A 59 0.78 6.56 0.34
N ILE A 60 2.06 6.31 0.11
CA ILE A 60 2.81 5.16 0.62
C ILE A 60 3.85 5.63 1.62
N VAL A 61 3.90 4.95 2.76
CA VAL A 61 4.86 5.19 3.83
C VAL A 61 5.54 3.87 4.16
N LEU A 62 6.87 3.89 4.27
CA LEU A 62 7.65 2.73 4.65
C LEU A 62 8.01 2.80 6.13
N GLU A 63 7.86 1.68 6.83
CA GLU A 63 8.30 1.54 8.23
C GLU A 63 9.04 0.21 8.44
N GLY A 64 9.72 0.08 9.58
CA GLY A 64 10.36 -1.17 9.98
C GLY A 64 11.34 -1.70 8.92
N LYS A 65 11.17 -2.98 8.56
CA LYS A 65 12.06 -3.64 7.58
C LYS A 65 11.87 -3.11 6.16
N ALA A 66 10.70 -2.54 5.85
CA ALA A 66 10.43 -1.98 4.54
C ALA A 66 11.20 -0.68 4.25
N LEU A 67 11.82 -0.04 5.25
CA LEU A 67 12.67 1.13 5.03
C LEU A 67 13.82 0.86 4.03
N ALA A 68 14.33 -0.38 3.98
CA ALA A 68 15.36 -0.80 3.03
C ALA A 68 14.90 -0.77 1.56
N LEU A 69 13.58 -0.68 1.31
CA LEU A 69 12.98 -0.61 -0.02
C LEU A 69 12.99 0.82 -0.58
N ALA A 70 13.20 1.84 0.24
CA ALA A 70 13.08 3.24 -0.16
C ALA A 70 13.89 3.60 -1.42
N PRO A 71 15.15 3.14 -1.61
CA PRO A 71 15.92 3.46 -2.82
C PRO A 71 15.37 2.83 -4.11
N ARG A 72 14.45 1.86 -3.99
CA ARG A 72 13.85 1.10 -5.10
C ARG A 72 12.45 1.60 -5.46
N LEU A 73 11.95 2.59 -4.74
CA LEU A 73 10.62 3.14 -4.97
C LEU A 73 10.71 4.58 -5.46
N GLN A 74 9.87 4.90 -6.44
CA GLN A 74 9.73 6.24 -6.98
C GLN A 74 8.26 6.66 -6.94
N SER A 75 8.02 7.94 -6.67
CA SER A 75 6.68 8.50 -6.81
C SER A 75 6.30 8.57 -8.29
N THR A 76 5.06 8.27 -8.59
CA THR A 76 4.44 8.31 -9.92
C THR A 76 3.20 9.20 -9.91
N ALA A 77 2.49 9.29 -11.03
CA ALA A 77 1.25 10.07 -11.13
C ALA A 77 0.14 9.56 -10.19
N THR A 78 0.11 8.26 -9.89
CA THR A 78 -0.95 7.62 -9.10
C THR A 78 -0.49 7.17 -7.72
N MET A 79 0.80 7.30 -7.39
CA MET A 79 1.39 6.85 -6.15
C MET A 79 2.46 7.84 -5.67
N ARG A 80 2.36 8.32 -4.43
CA ARG A 80 3.38 9.18 -3.81
C ARG A 80 4.02 8.44 -2.64
N VAL A 81 5.34 8.30 -2.67
CA VAL A 81 6.10 7.71 -1.56
C VAL A 81 6.61 8.84 -0.69
N LEU A 82 6.15 8.88 0.56
CA LEU A 82 6.52 9.91 1.52
C LEU A 82 7.36 9.31 2.65
N SER A 83 8.35 10.08 3.10
CA SER A 83 8.93 9.89 4.43
C SER A 83 7.88 10.17 5.51
N ARG A 84 8.14 9.69 6.73
CA ARG A 84 7.27 9.98 7.88
C ARG A 84 7.18 11.48 8.14
N GLU A 85 8.29 12.19 8.00
CA GLU A 85 8.37 13.64 8.21
C GLU A 85 7.50 14.39 7.19
N GLN A 86 7.55 13.99 5.92
CA GLN A 86 6.70 14.56 4.87
C GLN A 86 5.22 14.26 5.10
N LEU A 87 4.89 13.01 5.44
CA LEU A 87 3.52 12.61 5.78
C LEU A 87 2.96 13.51 6.89
N VAL A 88 3.74 13.71 7.95
CA VAL A 88 3.38 14.51 9.10
C VAL A 88 3.24 15.99 8.74
N ALA A 89 4.19 16.54 7.99
CA ALA A 89 4.15 17.94 7.54
C ALA A 89 2.94 18.22 6.64
N GLU A 90 2.61 17.28 5.75
CA GLU A 90 1.43 17.35 4.88
C GLU A 90 0.11 17.07 5.63
N GLN A 91 0.16 16.56 6.86
CA GLN A 91 -1.02 16.16 7.65
C GLN A 91 -1.98 15.25 6.87
N ARG A 92 -1.43 14.18 6.32
CA ARG A 92 -2.20 13.14 5.60
C ARG A 92 -2.85 12.18 6.58
N ALA A 93 -4.11 11.83 6.36
CA ALA A 93 -4.82 10.83 7.13
C ALA A 93 -5.05 9.52 6.36
N ASN A 94 -5.03 9.55 5.03
CA ASN A 94 -5.33 8.38 4.21
C ASN A 94 -4.08 7.94 3.46
N PHE A 95 -3.43 6.90 3.98
CA PHE A 95 -2.15 6.39 3.49
C PHE A 95 -2.01 4.90 3.80
N LEU A 96 -1.14 4.25 3.04
CA LEU A 96 -0.70 2.87 3.22
C LEU A 96 0.65 2.86 3.92
N ILE A 97 0.73 2.21 5.08
CA ILE A 97 2.00 1.85 5.70
C ILE A 97 2.38 0.45 5.22
N ILE A 98 3.62 0.29 4.74
CA ILE A 98 4.23 -1.00 4.47
C ILE A 98 5.34 -1.19 5.49
N SER A 99 5.26 -2.25 6.31
CA SER A 99 6.26 -2.53 7.36
C SER A 99 7.24 -3.65 6.97
N GLN A 100 6.83 -4.50 6.03
CA GLN A 100 7.65 -5.56 5.46
C GLN A 100 7.18 -5.87 4.04
N LEU A 101 8.13 -6.09 3.13
CA LEU A 101 7.89 -6.75 1.84
C LEU A 101 9.06 -7.69 1.59
N GLY A 102 8.78 -8.98 1.46
CA GLY A 102 9.83 -9.98 1.33
C GLY A 102 9.35 -11.27 0.70
N GLN A 103 10.30 -12.04 0.19
CA GLN A 103 10.02 -13.34 -0.42
C GLN A 103 9.80 -14.41 0.66
N GLN A 104 8.82 -15.28 0.45
CA GLN A 104 8.61 -16.50 1.21
C GLN A 104 8.29 -17.65 0.25
N GLY A 105 9.29 -18.47 -0.06
CA GLY A 105 9.17 -19.49 -1.10
C GLY A 105 8.98 -18.87 -2.48
N ALA A 106 7.95 -19.30 -3.22
CA ALA A 106 7.59 -18.74 -4.53
C ALA A 106 6.72 -17.47 -4.45
N ASP A 107 6.24 -17.14 -3.24
CA ASP A 107 5.34 -16.01 -3.01
C ASP A 107 6.11 -14.80 -2.46
N MET A 108 5.51 -13.62 -2.61
CA MET A 108 5.91 -12.42 -1.86
C MET A 108 4.91 -12.19 -0.73
N LEU A 109 5.37 -11.80 0.44
CA LEU A 109 4.51 -11.36 1.54
C LEU A 109 4.70 -9.86 1.78
N VAL A 110 3.58 -9.16 2.02
CA VAL A 110 3.58 -7.76 2.40
C VAL A 110 2.78 -7.56 3.68
N ASP A 111 3.41 -6.98 4.69
CA ASP A 111 2.77 -6.54 5.92
C ASP A 111 2.37 -5.08 5.77
N TYR A 112 1.09 -4.79 5.98
CA TYR A 112 0.51 -3.49 5.68
C TYR A 112 -0.47 -2.98 6.73
N GLU A 113 -0.69 -1.68 6.72
CA GLU A 113 -1.77 -1.00 7.46
C GLU A 113 -2.32 0.18 6.65
N THR A 114 -3.64 0.34 6.65
CA THR A 114 -4.34 1.54 6.16
C THR A 114 -5.13 2.14 7.33
N PRO A 115 -4.56 3.09 8.08
CA PRO A 115 -5.15 3.54 9.35
C PRO A 115 -6.58 4.09 9.23
N ASN A 116 -6.91 4.70 8.09
CA ASN A 116 -8.21 5.35 7.88
C ASN A 116 -9.39 4.37 7.92
N ASN A 117 -9.24 3.16 7.36
CA ASN A 117 -10.26 2.12 7.39
C ASN A 117 -9.97 1.03 8.45
N ALA A 118 -8.99 1.27 9.33
CA ALA A 118 -8.52 0.33 10.34
C ALA A 118 -8.00 -1.02 9.80
N SER A 119 -7.81 -1.17 8.49
CA SER A 119 -7.39 -2.44 7.88
C SER A 119 -5.89 -2.64 8.03
N TYR A 120 -5.48 -3.86 8.32
CA TYR A 120 -4.08 -4.25 8.44
C TYR A 120 -3.93 -5.76 8.22
N GLY A 121 -2.69 -6.21 8.10
CA GLY A 121 -2.35 -7.63 8.11
C GLY A 121 -1.25 -7.97 7.13
N THR A 122 -1.21 -9.24 6.74
CA THR A 122 -0.24 -9.77 5.78
C THR A 122 -0.98 -10.23 4.53
N LEU A 123 -0.59 -9.71 3.37
CA LEU A 123 -1.04 -10.21 2.08
C LEU A 123 0.05 -11.07 1.45
N ARG A 124 -0.38 -12.22 0.92
CA ARG A 124 0.42 -13.07 0.04
C ARG A 124 0.18 -12.67 -1.40
N ILE A 125 1.23 -12.24 -2.07
CA ILE A 125 1.25 -11.86 -3.48
C ILE A 125 1.76 -13.05 -4.28
N GLN A 126 0.98 -13.46 -5.27
CA GLN A 126 1.27 -14.57 -6.16
C GLN A 126 1.16 -14.12 -7.60
N HIS A 127 1.97 -14.70 -8.49
CA HIS A 127 1.67 -14.63 -9.91
C HIS A 127 0.68 -15.74 -10.27
N LYS A 128 -0.40 -15.40 -10.96
CA LYS A 128 -1.35 -16.37 -11.49
C LYS A 128 -1.96 -15.84 -12.78
N ASP A 129 -1.92 -16.63 -13.85
CA ASP A 129 -2.55 -16.33 -15.14
C ASP A 129 -2.17 -14.94 -15.69
N GLY A 130 -0.87 -14.59 -15.64
CA GLY A 130 -0.39 -13.31 -16.19
C GLY A 130 -0.55 -12.10 -15.25
N LYS A 131 -1.13 -12.25 -14.06
CA LYS A 131 -1.42 -11.13 -13.13
C LYS A 131 -0.91 -11.39 -11.72
N LEU A 132 -0.71 -10.31 -10.96
CA LEU A 132 -0.52 -10.38 -9.51
C LEU A 132 -1.86 -10.60 -8.82
N VAL A 133 -1.92 -11.60 -7.95
CA VAL A 133 -3.07 -11.93 -7.11
C VAL A 133 -2.65 -11.80 -5.66
N PHE A 134 -3.47 -11.12 -4.89
CA PHE A 134 -3.23 -10.86 -3.47
C PHE A 134 -4.23 -11.69 -2.65
N LYS A 135 -3.72 -12.61 -1.83
CA LYS A 135 -4.48 -13.47 -0.92
C LYS A 135 -4.20 -13.09 0.51
N GLY A 136 -5.24 -13.02 1.32
CA GLY A 136 -5.17 -12.74 2.75
C GLY A 136 -6.58 -12.50 3.27
N GLU A 137 -6.75 -12.65 4.57
CA GLU A 137 -7.96 -12.21 5.25
C GLU A 137 -7.79 -10.76 5.65
N ASP A 138 -8.75 -9.91 5.26
CA ASP A 138 -8.74 -8.52 5.69
C ASP A 138 -8.98 -8.48 7.20
N THR A 139 -7.96 -8.06 7.95
CA THR A 139 -8.07 -7.87 9.40
C THR A 139 -8.32 -6.40 9.69
N TYR A 140 -9.14 -6.12 10.70
CA TYR A 140 -9.52 -4.76 11.08
C TYR A 140 -9.21 -4.51 12.55
N ARG A 141 -8.58 -3.38 12.86
CA ARG A 141 -8.37 -2.93 14.24
C ARG A 141 -9.68 -2.41 14.80
N SER A 142 -9.79 -2.40 16.14
CA SER A 142 -10.76 -1.55 16.81
C SER A 142 -10.55 -0.09 16.42
N SER A 143 -11.58 0.75 16.57
CA SER A 143 -11.46 2.19 16.35
C SER A 143 -10.31 2.81 17.17
N SER A 144 -10.10 2.36 18.40
CA SER A 144 -8.97 2.77 19.25
C SER A 144 -7.61 2.35 18.67
N GLY A 145 -7.50 1.17 18.07
CA GLY A 145 -6.28 0.70 17.41
C GLY A 145 -5.94 1.51 16.16
N ALA A 146 -6.95 1.92 15.38
CA ALA A 146 -6.74 2.81 14.23
C ALA A 146 -6.28 4.22 14.66
N ARG A 147 -6.83 4.72 15.77
CA ARG A 147 -6.49 6.02 16.36
C ARG A 147 -5.07 6.06 16.94
N ALA A 148 -4.58 4.94 17.47
CA ALA A 148 -3.22 4.85 18.00
C ALA A 148 -2.15 5.20 16.96
N THR A 149 -2.37 4.86 15.68
CA THR A 149 -1.45 5.23 14.61
C THR A 149 -1.41 6.73 14.38
N TYR A 150 -2.56 7.41 14.38
CA TYR A 150 -2.61 8.87 14.28
C TYR A 150 -2.03 9.56 15.51
N ALA A 151 -2.33 9.06 16.71
CA ALA A 151 -1.77 9.57 17.96
C ALA A 151 -0.22 9.51 17.97
N ARG A 152 0.36 8.41 17.47
CA ARG A 152 1.81 8.25 17.30
C ARG A 152 2.43 9.23 16.31
N LEU A 153 1.70 9.58 15.24
CA LEU A 153 2.21 10.42 14.15
C LEU A 153 2.00 11.92 14.41
N TYR A 154 0.86 12.28 14.99
CA TYR A 154 0.35 13.65 15.06
C TYR A 154 0.16 14.17 16.49
N GLY A 155 0.40 13.32 17.50
CA GLY A 155 0.39 13.65 18.93
C GLY A 155 0.95 15.02 19.27
N GLY A 156 0.11 15.94 19.75
CA GLY A 156 0.55 17.27 20.18
C GLY A 156 1.04 18.22 19.07
N LEU A 157 0.90 17.87 17.78
CA LEU A 157 1.23 18.77 16.68
C LEU A 157 0.11 19.80 16.44
N PRO A 158 0.43 21.01 15.96
CA PRO A 158 -0.58 21.99 15.55
C PRO A 158 -1.52 21.39 14.51
N CYS A 159 -2.82 21.58 14.70
CA CYS A 159 -3.81 21.19 13.69
C CYS A 159 -3.87 22.27 12.61
N ARG A 160 -3.87 21.87 11.32
CA ARG A 160 -4.00 22.79 10.19
C ARG A 160 -5.37 22.67 9.54
N ASN A 161 -6.08 23.78 9.45
CA ASN A 161 -7.37 23.85 8.75
C ASN A 161 -7.24 23.35 7.30
N GLY A 162 -8.26 22.62 6.85
CA GLY A 162 -8.33 22.01 5.53
C GLY A 162 -7.42 20.80 5.34
N SER A 163 -6.66 20.36 6.36
CA SER A 163 -5.83 19.17 6.24
C SER A 163 -6.66 17.88 6.27
N GLU A 164 -6.17 16.84 5.60
CA GLU A 164 -6.80 15.53 5.62
C GLU A 164 -6.92 14.99 7.07
N MET A 165 -5.91 15.27 7.91
CA MET A 165 -5.94 14.93 9.33
C MET A 165 -7.02 15.69 10.11
N ALA A 166 -7.30 16.96 9.79
CA ALA A 166 -8.40 17.69 10.43
C ALA A 166 -9.76 17.05 10.14
N TYR A 167 -10.03 16.66 8.89
CA TYR A 167 -11.24 15.90 8.53
C TYR A 167 -11.32 14.56 9.27
N ARG A 168 -10.22 13.80 9.30
CA ARG A 168 -10.18 12.50 9.99
C ARG A 168 -10.39 12.63 11.50
N PHE A 169 -9.84 13.67 12.11
CA PHE A 169 -9.98 13.93 13.54
C PHE A 169 -11.41 14.33 13.88
N ASN A 170 -11.98 15.32 13.19
CA ASN A 170 -13.36 15.75 13.39
C ASN A 170 -14.39 14.64 13.21
N TYR A 171 -14.19 13.78 12.22
CA TYR A 171 -15.10 12.68 11.98
C TYR A 171 -15.05 11.63 13.09
N ALA A 172 -13.87 11.37 13.67
CA ALA A 172 -13.73 10.41 14.76
C ALA A 172 -14.15 10.95 16.13
N ASP A 173 -13.97 12.25 16.39
CA ASP A 173 -14.34 12.89 17.65
C ASP A 173 -15.84 13.21 17.69
N ARG A 174 -16.39 13.78 16.61
CA ARG A 174 -17.74 14.38 16.61
C ARG A 174 -18.64 13.94 15.47
N TYR A 175 -18.18 13.01 14.62
CA TYR A 175 -18.85 12.66 13.35
C TYR A 175 -19.07 13.85 12.41
N ALA A 176 -18.26 14.91 12.57
CA ALA A 176 -18.32 16.10 11.74
C ALA A 176 -17.44 15.94 10.48
N ARG A 177 -17.97 16.30 9.32
CA ARG A 177 -17.25 16.27 8.03
C ARG A 177 -16.68 17.65 7.70
N SER A 178 -15.80 18.15 8.56
CA SER A 178 -15.20 19.48 8.44
C SER A 178 -13.68 19.39 8.44
N GLY A 179 -13.03 20.24 7.65
CA GLY A 179 -11.58 20.44 7.70
C GLY A 179 -11.15 21.47 8.75
N GLU A 180 -12.08 22.08 9.49
CA GLU A 180 -11.76 23.06 10.53
C GLU A 180 -11.21 22.37 11.78
N CYS A 181 -10.07 22.82 12.27
CA CYS A 181 -9.47 22.26 13.47
C CYS A 181 -10.33 22.56 14.71
N PRO A 182 -10.83 21.53 15.42
CA PRO A 182 -11.66 21.74 16.61
C PRO A 182 -10.82 22.16 17.83
N VAL A 183 -9.50 22.01 17.74
CA VAL A 183 -8.49 22.33 18.76
C VAL A 183 -7.24 22.90 18.06
N GLU A 184 -6.47 23.74 18.74
CA GLU A 184 -5.24 24.33 18.20
C GLU A 184 -4.18 23.26 17.89
N ARG A 185 -4.11 22.21 18.71
CA ARG A 185 -3.16 21.10 18.60
C ARG A 185 -3.90 19.80 18.80
N PHE A 186 -3.53 18.77 18.06
CA PHE A 186 -4.08 17.44 18.30
C PHE A 186 -3.76 16.97 19.73
N PRO A 187 -4.60 16.12 20.33
CA PRO A 187 -4.35 15.54 21.64
C PRO A 187 -2.99 14.86 21.71
N LYS A 188 -2.43 14.71 22.91
CA LYS A 188 -1.14 14.04 23.05
C LYS A 188 -1.27 12.54 22.75
N SER A 189 -0.14 11.89 22.51
CA SER A 189 -0.09 10.47 22.14
C SER A 189 -0.36 9.52 23.31
N ASP A 190 -0.48 10.04 24.53
CA ASP A 190 -0.66 9.30 25.78
C ASP A 190 -2.10 8.81 26.02
N SER A 191 -3.08 9.30 25.25
CA SER A 191 -4.48 8.83 25.31
C SER A 191 -5.10 8.63 23.92
N ALA A 192 -5.17 7.39 23.44
CA ALA A 192 -5.86 7.06 22.18
C ALA A 192 -7.39 7.28 22.23
N PHE A 193 -7.96 7.54 23.41
CA PHE A 193 -9.38 7.84 23.59
C PHE A 193 -9.73 9.30 23.23
N GLU A 194 -8.76 10.20 23.30
CA GLU A 194 -8.92 11.59 22.87
C GLU A 194 -8.77 11.74 21.34
N TRP A 195 -8.36 10.67 20.65
CA TRP A 195 -8.14 10.59 19.20
C TRP A 195 -9.31 9.99 18.41
#